data_AF-A0A752Q315-F1
#
_entry.id   AF-A0A752Q315-F1
#
_cell.length_a   1.000
_cell.length_b   1.000
_cell.length_c   1.000
_cell.angle_alpha   90.00
_cell.angle_beta   90.00
_cell.angle_gamma   90.00
#
_symmetry.space_group_name_H-M   'P 1'
#
loop_
_entity.id
_entity.type
_entity.pdbx_description
1 polymer ?
#
loop_
_entity_poly.entity_id
_entity_poly.type
_entity_poly.pdbx_seq_one_letter_code
_entity_poly.pdbx_strand_id
1 'polypeptide(L)'
;MKILLRALCAGLAISSLPAMASVTYQDIVSAATNPDDLSRQALVTIFGDVVTNPLSTSAPTLIGSMFGAFNSIIAVLAVVWFMFIGIRHVVRSGHQGQVFSTGRDIVGTLSVVAGFLMIVPTGNGWSIAQLIMLWGASIMGVGSANVMVQLAADNIANGYSMTVQPVQASTRTAARGIFEMELCKYAVNAGLNDFNQTVKSSTSLMTESAKTASGNYTVTVSNGSGICGS
;
A
#
# COMPACT_ATOMS: atom_id res chain seq x y z
N MET A 1 -28.77 23.74 -2.89
CA MET A 1 -27.34 24.11 -2.80
C MET A 1 -26.46 23.02 -2.19
N LYS A 2 -26.79 22.45 -1.01
CA LYS A 2 -25.96 21.39 -0.37
C LYS A 2 -25.86 20.07 -1.15
N ILE A 3 -26.88 19.71 -1.94
CA ILE A 3 -26.91 18.45 -2.71
C ILE A 3 -26.15 18.57 -4.03
N LEU A 4 -26.29 19.71 -4.72
CA LEU A 4 -25.47 20.08 -5.88
C LEU A 4 -23.98 20.10 -5.53
N LEU A 5 -23.61 20.60 -4.34
CA LEU A 5 -22.23 20.60 -3.87
C LEU A 5 -21.69 19.17 -3.62
N ARG A 6 -22.52 18.24 -3.13
CA ARG A 6 -22.14 16.83 -2.94
C ARG A 6 -22.02 16.07 -4.27
N ALA A 7 -22.88 16.35 -5.23
CA ALA A 7 -22.80 15.78 -6.57
C ALA A 7 -21.60 16.35 -7.36
N LEU A 8 -21.29 17.64 -7.19
CA LEU A 8 -20.11 18.27 -7.79
C LEU A 8 -18.81 17.72 -7.18
N CYS A 9 -18.76 17.52 -5.85
CA CYS A 9 -17.60 16.89 -5.20
C CYS A 9 -17.42 15.41 -5.59
N ALA A 10 -18.51 14.66 -5.79
CA ALA A 10 -18.44 13.28 -6.26
C ALA A 10 -18.00 13.19 -7.74
N GLY A 11 -18.44 14.13 -8.60
CA GLY A 11 -18.01 14.20 -10.00
C GLY A 11 -16.59 14.74 -10.21
N LEU A 12 -16.15 15.66 -9.37
CA LEU A 12 -14.78 16.20 -9.38
C LEU A 12 -13.75 15.22 -8.80
N ALA A 13 -14.17 14.30 -7.92
CA ALA A 13 -13.28 13.25 -7.40
C ALA A 13 -12.95 12.18 -8.47
N ILE A 14 -13.85 11.92 -9.43
CA ILE A 14 -13.65 10.90 -10.47
C ILE A 14 -12.78 11.44 -11.62
N SER A 15 -12.79 12.76 -11.86
CA SER A 15 -12.15 13.39 -13.03
C SER A 15 -10.78 14.03 -12.75
N SER A 16 -10.37 14.17 -11.49
CA SER A 16 -9.11 14.83 -11.10
C SER A 16 -7.88 13.91 -10.98
N LEU A 17 -8.04 12.61 -11.25
CA LEU A 17 -7.01 11.60 -10.96
C LEU A 17 -5.91 11.34 -12.02
N PRO A 18 -5.99 11.73 -13.32
CA PRO A 18 -4.91 11.36 -14.24
C PRO A 18 -3.84 12.45 -14.41
N ALA A 19 -4.09 13.71 -14.06
CA ALA A 19 -3.20 14.81 -14.46
C ALA A 19 -1.87 14.89 -13.68
N MET A 20 -1.74 14.17 -12.56
CA MET A 20 -0.53 14.11 -11.72
C MET A 20 0.00 12.69 -11.54
N ALA A 21 -0.52 11.71 -12.27
CA ALA A 21 -0.16 10.31 -12.10
C ALA A 21 1.01 9.94 -13.04
N SER A 22 2.18 9.64 -12.46
CA SER A 22 3.30 9.01 -13.20
C SER A 22 3.00 7.57 -13.62
N VAL A 23 1.90 6.98 -13.13
CA VAL A 23 1.48 5.61 -13.38
C VAL A 23 0.09 5.65 -14.01
N THR A 24 -0.05 5.11 -15.22
CA THR A 24 -1.34 5.06 -15.91
C THR A 24 -2.12 3.80 -15.55
N TYR A 25 -3.44 3.81 -15.77
CA TYR A 25 -4.27 2.60 -15.63
C TYR A 25 -3.73 1.43 -16.47
N GLN A 26 -3.18 1.72 -17.65
CA GLN A 26 -2.63 0.70 -18.54
C GLN A 26 -1.37 0.04 -17.97
N ASP A 27 -0.54 0.81 -17.24
CA ASP A 27 0.65 0.27 -16.57
C ASP A 27 0.24 -0.68 -15.43
N ILE A 28 -0.80 -0.33 -14.67
CA ILE A 28 -1.35 -1.17 -13.60
C ILE A 28 -1.92 -2.47 -14.18
N VAL A 29 -2.70 -2.39 -15.26
CA VAL A 29 -3.27 -3.58 -15.91
C VAL A 29 -2.18 -4.45 -16.52
N SER A 30 -1.19 -3.88 -17.18
CA SER A 30 -0.06 -4.61 -17.74
C SER A 30 0.76 -5.27 -16.63
N ALA A 31 1.02 -4.56 -15.53
CA ALA A 31 1.74 -5.09 -14.37
C ALA A 31 0.95 -6.19 -13.63
N ALA A 32 -0.38 -6.12 -13.63
CA ALA A 32 -1.24 -7.13 -13.03
C ALA A 32 -1.40 -8.39 -13.90
N THR A 33 -1.21 -8.29 -15.22
CA THR A 33 -1.53 -9.36 -16.16
C THR A 33 -0.34 -10.26 -16.51
N ASN A 34 0.81 -10.09 -15.87
CA ASN A 34 1.97 -10.93 -16.13
C ASN A 34 1.65 -12.42 -15.83
N PRO A 35 2.08 -13.34 -16.71
CA PRO A 35 1.77 -14.77 -16.57
C PRO A 35 2.48 -15.44 -15.38
N ASP A 36 3.58 -14.86 -14.91
CA ASP A 36 4.39 -15.37 -13.79
C ASP A 36 3.97 -14.80 -12.42
N ASP A 37 2.92 -13.98 -12.37
CA ASP A 37 2.43 -13.41 -11.11
C ASP A 37 1.75 -14.46 -10.24
N LEU A 38 2.51 -14.98 -9.27
CA LEU A 38 2.04 -15.99 -8.31
C LEU A 38 0.79 -15.54 -7.55
N SER A 39 0.70 -14.24 -7.24
CA SER A 39 -0.46 -13.61 -6.58
C SER A 39 -1.74 -13.74 -7.42
N ARG A 40 -1.63 -13.57 -8.74
CA ARG A 40 -2.76 -13.72 -9.66
C ARG A 40 -3.09 -15.19 -9.91
N GLN A 41 -2.07 -16.04 -9.99
CA GLN A 41 -2.24 -17.49 -10.12
C GLN A 41 -2.94 -18.09 -8.90
N ALA A 42 -2.62 -17.63 -7.69
CA ALA A 42 -3.32 -18.01 -6.47
C ALA A 42 -4.80 -17.58 -6.50
N LEU A 43 -5.09 -16.35 -6.94
CA LEU A 43 -6.47 -15.87 -7.09
C LEU A 43 -7.27 -16.69 -8.12
N VAL A 44 -6.68 -17.00 -9.27
CA VAL A 44 -7.30 -17.87 -10.30
C VAL A 44 -7.53 -19.29 -9.77
N THR A 45 -6.63 -19.80 -8.94
CA THR A 45 -6.78 -21.15 -8.34
C THR A 45 -7.93 -21.20 -7.33
N ILE A 46 -8.10 -20.15 -6.51
CA ILE A 46 -9.13 -20.12 -5.45
C ILE A 46 -10.51 -19.75 -6.03
N PHE A 47 -10.57 -18.67 -6.82
CA PHE A 47 -11.84 -18.11 -7.27
C PHE A 47 -12.24 -18.58 -8.66
N GLY A 48 -11.30 -19.11 -9.45
CA GLY A 48 -11.52 -19.58 -10.81
C GLY A 48 -11.36 -18.49 -11.87
N ASP A 49 -11.84 -18.80 -13.07
CA ASP A 49 -11.73 -17.94 -14.27
C ASP A 49 -12.50 -16.60 -14.15
N VAL A 50 -13.31 -16.42 -13.11
CA VAL A 50 -13.96 -15.12 -12.78
C VAL A 50 -12.95 -14.02 -12.45
N VAL A 51 -11.71 -14.37 -12.11
CA VAL A 51 -10.60 -13.41 -11.87
C VAL A 51 -10.03 -12.87 -13.17
N THR A 52 -10.01 -13.68 -14.23
CA THR A 52 -9.47 -13.35 -15.55
C THR A 52 -10.55 -12.79 -16.47
N ASN A 53 -11.75 -13.36 -16.43
CA ASN A 53 -12.89 -12.96 -17.23
C ASN A 53 -14.14 -12.89 -16.33
N PRO A 54 -14.51 -11.71 -15.79
CA PRO A 54 -15.56 -11.57 -14.79
C PRO A 54 -16.96 -11.99 -15.29
N LEU A 55 -17.17 -12.05 -16.62
CA LEU A 55 -18.42 -12.50 -17.24
C LEU A 55 -18.31 -13.86 -17.94
N SER A 56 -17.16 -14.55 -17.90
CA SER A 56 -17.02 -15.85 -18.57
C SER A 56 -17.92 -16.89 -17.92
N THR A 57 -18.78 -17.55 -18.69
CA THR A 57 -19.70 -18.59 -18.18
C THR A 57 -19.00 -19.93 -17.87
N SER A 58 -17.70 -19.88 -17.55
CA SER A 58 -16.86 -21.04 -17.32
C SER A 58 -17.35 -21.85 -16.11
N ALA A 59 -17.00 -23.14 -16.07
CA ALA A 59 -17.53 -24.10 -15.09
C ALA A 59 -17.52 -23.54 -13.65
N PRO A 60 -18.66 -23.54 -12.94
CA PRO A 60 -18.76 -22.91 -11.64
C PRO A 60 -17.81 -23.60 -10.65
N THR A 61 -16.97 -22.80 -9.99
CA THR A 61 -16.21 -23.28 -8.83
C THR A 61 -17.19 -23.62 -7.69
N LEU A 62 -16.75 -24.41 -6.72
CA LEU A 62 -17.56 -24.70 -5.52
C LEU A 62 -18.06 -23.40 -4.88
N ILE A 63 -17.17 -22.41 -4.77
CA ILE A 63 -17.48 -21.07 -4.26
C ILE A 63 -18.52 -20.35 -5.13
N GLY A 64 -18.36 -20.40 -6.46
CA GLY A 64 -19.34 -19.81 -7.39
C GLY A 64 -20.73 -20.43 -7.27
N SER A 65 -20.82 -21.75 -7.07
CA SER A 65 -22.09 -22.44 -6.89
C SER A 65 -22.80 -22.05 -5.58
N MET A 66 -22.06 -21.92 -4.48
CA MET A 66 -22.61 -21.47 -3.19
C MET A 66 -23.04 -20.01 -3.22
N PHE A 67 -22.25 -19.14 -3.87
CA PHE A 67 -22.67 -17.76 -4.09
C PHE A 67 -23.89 -17.65 -5.01
N GLY A 68 -24.01 -18.52 -6.02
CA GLY A 68 -25.22 -18.60 -6.84
C GLY A 68 -26.47 -18.90 -6.03
N ALA A 69 -26.41 -19.90 -5.14
CA ALA A 69 -27.51 -20.22 -4.24
C ALA A 69 -27.83 -19.05 -3.29
N PHE A 70 -26.82 -18.43 -2.68
CA PHE A 70 -27.02 -17.29 -1.77
C PHE A 70 -27.59 -16.06 -2.48
N ASN A 71 -27.01 -15.66 -3.61
CA ASN A 71 -27.41 -14.48 -4.37
C ASN A 71 -28.81 -14.65 -4.98
N SER A 72 -29.19 -15.87 -5.39
CA SER A 72 -30.55 -16.15 -5.87
C SER A 72 -31.60 -16.02 -4.75
N ILE A 73 -31.33 -16.48 -3.53
CA ILE A 73 -32.22 -16.30 -2.37
C ILE A 73 -32.39 -14.81 -2.07
N ILE A 74 -31.29 -14.04 -2.04
CA ILE A 74 -31.36 -12.60 -1.81
C ILE A 74 -32.08 -11.88 -2.94
N ALA A 75 -31.90 -12.30 -4.20
CA ALA A 75 -32.59 -11.70 -5.34
C ALA A 75 -34.12 -11.83 -5.21
N VAL A 76 -34.62 -12.98 -4.75
CA VAL A 76 -36.06 -13.16 -4.49
C VAL A 76 -36.54 -12.22 -3.38
N LEU A 77 -35.81 -12.12 -2.27
CA LEU A 77 -36.14 -11.18 -1.18
C LEU A 77 -36.10 -9.73 -1.64
N ALA A 78 -35.13 -9.38 -2.50
CA ALA A 78 -35.00 -8.06 -3.09
C ALA A 78 -36.22 -7.74 -3.96
N VAL A 79 -36.66 -8.64 -4.84
CA VAL A 79 -37.85 -8.40 -5.69
C VAL A 79 -39.10 -8.13 -4.84
N VAL A 80 -39.33 -8.90 -3.78
CA VAL A 80 -40.46 -8.67 -2.86
C VAL A 80 -40.36 -7.31 -2.18
N TRP A 81 -39.17 -6.95 -1.70
CA TRP A 81 -38.89 -5.66 -1.08
C TRP A 81 -39.09 -4.48 -2.06
N PHE A 82 -38.59 -4.62 -3.29
CA PHE A 82 -38.74 -3.64 -4.37
C PHE A 82 -40.20 -3.45 -4.75
N MET A 83 -40.99 -4.53 -4.79
CA MET A 83 -42.42 -4.44 -5.06
C MET A 83 -43.14 -3.67 -3.96
N PHE A 84 -42.82 -3.92 -2.68
CA PHE A 84 -43.39 -3.20 -1.56
C PHE A 84 -43.02 -1.71 -1.55
N ILE A 85 -41.76 -1.37 -1.78
CA ILE A 85 -41.31 0.03 -1.89
C ILE A 85 -41.88 0.71 -3.12
N GLY A 86 -41.94 0.00 -4.26
CA GLY A 86 -42.49 0.49 -5.51
C GLY A 86 -43.95 0.90 -5.37
N ILE A 87 -44.78 0.05 -4.75
CA ILE A 87 -46.19 0.36 -4.47
C ILE A 87 -46.30 1.59 -3.55
N ARG A 88 -45.54 1.63 -2.46
CA ARG A 88 -45.51 2.80 -1.56
C ARG A 88 -45.05 4.08 -2.28
N HIS A 89 -44.11 3.95 -3.21
CA HIS A 89 -43.60 5.05 -4.01
C HIS A 89 -44.67 5.57 -4.97
N VAL A 90 -45.38 4.68 -5.67
CA VAL A 90 -46.47 5.03 -6.59
C VAL A 90 -47.60 5.72 -5.82
N VAL A 91 -48.03 5.18 -4.68
CA VAL A 91 -49.09 5.78 -3.84
C VAL A 91 -48.69 7.18 -3.37
N ARG A 92 -47.46 7.34 -2.84
CA ARG A 92 -46.97 8.66 -2.40
C ARG A 92 -46.83 9.66 -3.54
N SER A 93 -46.44 9.20 -4.73
CA SER A 93 -46.28 10.07 -5.90
C SER A 93 -47.63 10.46 -6.50
N GLY A 94 -48.63 9.58 -6.43
CA GLY A 94 -50.02 9.88 -6.77
C GLY A 94 -50.64 10.95 -5.86
N HIS A 95 -50.44 10.85 -4.54
CA HIS A 95 -50.91 11.88 -3.59
C HIS A 95 -50.23 13.24 -3.76
N GLN A 96 -48.98 13.27 -4.23
CA GLN A 96 -48.20 14.50 -4.35
C GLN A 96 -48.30 15.13 -5.75
N GLY A 97 -48.96 14.48 -6.72
CA GLY A 97 -49.09 14.98 -8.10
C GLY A 97 -47.77 15.16 -8.86
N GLN A 98 -46.65 14.72 -8.28
CA GLN A 98 -45.31 14.90 -8.82
C GLN A 98 -44.55 13.58 -8.70
N VAL A 99 -44.05 13.09 -9.83
CA VAL A 99 -43.24 11.85 -9.92
C VAL A 99 -41.85 12.06 -9.31
N PHE A 100 -41.38 13.32 -9.32
CA PHE A 100 -40.18 13.79 -8.65
C PHE A 100 -40.56 14.99 -7.78
N SER A 101 -40.53 14.80 -6.47
CA SER A 101 -40.79 15.88 -5.51
C SER A 101 -39.49 16.64 -5.21
N THR A 102 -39.57 17.92 -4.83
CA THR A 102 -38.46 18.78 -4.39
C THR A 102 -37.54 18.17 -3.31
N GLY A 103 -37.93 17.05 -2.69
CA GLY A 103 -37.10 16.27 -1.75
C GLY A 103 -36.69 14.86 -2.18
N ARG A 104 -37.01 14.41 -3.41
CA ARG A 104 -36.72 13.06 -3.90
C ARG A 104 -36.02 13.14 -5.27
N ASP A 105 -34.70 13.33 -5.21
CA ASP A 105 -33.86 13.45 -6.40
C ASP A 105 -33.86 12.17 -7.25
N ILE A 106 -33.72 12.34 -8.57
CA ILE A 106 -33.49 11.27 -9.56
C ILE A 106 -32.34 10.33 -9.14
N VAL A 107 -31.37 10.86 -8.39
CA VAL A 107 -30.23 10.15 -7.82
C VAL A 107 -30.66 9.09 -6.81
N GLY A 108 -31.72 9.32 -6.04
CA GLY A 108 -32.25 8.35 -5.07
C GLY A 108 -32.99 7.18 -5.72
N THR A 109 -33.69 7.43 -6.83
CA THR A 109 -34.29 6.35 -7.63
C THR A 109 -33.20 5.56 -8.38
N LEU A 110 -32.21 6.26 -8.93
CA LEU A 110 -31.10 5.64 -9.64
C LEU A 110 -30.22 4.77 -8.71
N SER A 111 -29.94 5.22 -7.48
CA SER A 111 -29.15 4.43 -6.52
C SER A 111 -29.86 3.14 -6.10
N VAL A 112 -31.18 3.18 -5.98
CA VAL A 112 -32.01 2.01 -5.69
C VAL A 112 -31.97 1.02 -6.87
N VAL A 113 -32.13 1.49 -8.11
CA VAL A 113 -31.99 0.63 -9.31
C VAL A 113 -30.57 0.06 -9.45
N ALA A 114 -29.54 0.87 -9.20
CA ALA A 114 -28.15 0.42 -9.23
C ALA A 114 -27.85 -0.64 -8.16
N GLY A 115 -28.37 -0.45 -6.94
CA GLY A 115 -28.26 -1.44 -5.87
C GLY A 115 -28.94 -2.76 -6.21
N PHE A 116 -30.08 -2.74 -6.91
CA PHE A 116 -30.72 -3.96 -7.40
C PHE A 116 -29.84 -4.70 -8.39
N LEU A 117 -29.35 -4.00 -9.42
CA LEU A 117 -28.46 -4.57 -10.45
C LEU A 117 -27.21 -5.19 -9.84
N MET A 118 -26.66 -4.59 -8.78
CA MET A 118 -25.48 -5.11 -8.09
C MET A 118 -25.70 -6.44 -7.35
N ILE A 119 -26.95 -6.76 -7.00
CA ILE A 119 -27.34 -7.99 -6.29
C ILE A 119 -27.69 -9.13 -7.26
N VAL A 120 -28.14 -8.80 -8.48
CA VAL A 120 -28.59 -9.80 -9.45
C VAL A 120 -27.47 -10.83 -9.71
N PRO A 121 -27.76 -12.14 -9.55
CA PRO A 121 -26.78 -13.18 -9.85
C PRO A 121 -26.47 -13.19 -11.35
N THR A 122 -25.19 -13.22 -11.69
CA THR A 122 -24.71 -13.43 -13.06
C THR A 122 -24.75 -14.91 -13.42
N GLY A 123 -24.55 -15.26 -14.70
CA GLY A 123 -24.54 -16.66 -15.17
C GLY A 123 -23.58 -17.60 -14.43
N ASN A 124 -22.63 -17.06 -13.67
CA ASN A 124 -21.64 -17.76 -12.87
C ASN A 124 -22.00 -17.95 -11.39
N GLY A 125 -23.18 -17.46 -10.98
CA GLY A 125 -23.62 -17.44 -9.58
C GLY A 125 -23.08 -16.27 -8.75
N TRP A 126 -22.07 -15.54 -9.23
CA TRP A 126 -21.53 -14.35 -8.57
C TRP A 126 -22.44 -13.13 -8.77
N SER A 127 -22.52 -12.25 -7.77
CA SER A 127 -23.18 -10.95 -7.93
C SER A 127 -22.21 -9.93 -8.51
N ILE A 128 -22.72 -8.91 -9.21
CA ILE A 128 -21.89 -7.88 -9.85
C ILE A 128 -21.04 -7.14 -8.80
N ALA A 129 -21.57 -6.90 -7.60
CA ALA A 129 -20.79 -6.29 -6.52
C ALA A 129 -19.58 -7.15 -6.10
N GLN A 130 -19.75 -8.47 -6.02
CA GLN A 130 -18.67 -9.39 -5.69
C GLN A 130 -17.60 -9.44 -6.79
N LEU A 131 -18.03 -9.41 -8.06
CA LEU A 131 -17.12 -9.37 -9.21
C LEU A 131 -16.32 -8.07 -9.27
N ILE A 132 -16.92 -6.92 -8.95
CA ILE A 132 -16.21 -5.63 -8.88
C ILE A 132 -15.15 -5.67 -7.79
N MET A 133 -15.46 -6.25 -6.62
CA MET A 133 -14.47 -6.40 -5.55
C MET A 133 -13.32 -7.32 -5.97
N LEU A 134 -13.64 -8.45 -6.62
CA LEU A 134 -12.64 -9.38 -7.11
C LEU A 134 -11.73 -8.74 -8.17
N TRP A 135 -12.33 -7.97 -9.09
CA TRP A 135 -11.61 -7.20 -10.11
C TRP A 135 -10.74 -6.09 -9.49
N GLY A 136 -11.24 -5.40 -8.46
CA GLY A 136 -10.48 -4.40 -7.72
C GLY A 136 -9.27 -5.02 -7.02
N ALA A 137 -9.43 -6.19 -6.41
CA ALA A 137 -8.33 -6.92 -5.79
C ALA A 137 -7.32 -7.45 -6.83
N SER A 138 -7.79 -8.05 -7.93
CA SER A 138 -6.94 -8.73 -8.90
C SER A 138 -6.22 -7.79 -9.86
N ILE A 139 -6.88 -6.74 -10.35
CA ILE A 139 -6.29 -5.82 -11.33
C ILE A 139 -5.67 -4.62 -10.63
N MET A 140 -6.43 -3.93 -9.79
CA MET A 140 -5.94 -2.71 -9.15
C MET A 140 -5.01 -3.02 -7.97
N GLY A 141 -5.33 -4.04 -7.15
CA GLY A 141 -4.52 -4.47 -6.02
C GLY A 141 -3.17 -5.05 -6.44
N VAL A 142 -3.18 -6.15 -7.21
CA VAL A 142 -1.93 -6.79 -7.69
C VAL A 142 -1.14 -5.85 -8.60
N GLY A 143 -1.81 -5.16 -9.53
CA GLY A 143 -1.15 -4.23 -10.45
C GLY A 143 -0.43 -3.09 -9.74
N SER A 144 -1.07 -2.46 -8.73
CA SER A 144 -0.42 -1.40 -7.97
C SER A 144 0.77 -1.89 -7.15
N ALA A 145 0.67 -3.08 -6.55
CA ALA A 145 1.78 -3.70 -5.82
C ALA A 145 2.97 -3.98 -6.75
N ASN A 146 2.70 -4.53 -7.92
CA ASN A 146 3.72 -4.85 -8.91
C ASN A 146 4.43 -3.59 -9.42
N VAL A 147 3.69 -2.52 -9.71
CA VAL A 147 4.27 -1.23 -10.09
C VAL A 147 5.13 -0.66 -8.96
N MET A 148 4.70 -0.75 -7.70
CA MET A 148 5.50 -0.27 -6.56
C MET A 148 6.81 -1.06 -6.40
N VAL A 149 6.78 -2.38 -6.56
CA VAL A 149 7.98 -3.22 -6.45
C VAL A 149 8.96 -2.95 -7.60
N GLN A 150 8.46 -2.77 -8.82
CA GLN A 150 9.30 -2.40 -9.97
C GLN A 150 9.97 -1.05 -9.76
N LEU A 151 9.20 -0.04 -9.31
CA LEU A 151 9.76 1.27 -8.97
C LEU A 151 10.82 1.18 -7.85
N ALA A 152 10.59 0.35 -6.83
CA ALA A 152 11.57 0.14 -5.77
C ALA A 152 12.85 -0.51 -6.31
N ALA A 153 12.73 -1.53 -7.17
CA ALA A 153 13.86 -2.20 -7.81
C ALA A 153 14.67 -1.23 -8.68
N ASP A 154 14.00 -0.39 -9.47
CA ASP A 154 14.65 0.61 -10.32
C ASP A 154 15.39 1.67 -9.49
N ASN A 155 14.79 2.14 -8.38
CA ASN A 155 15.46 3.10 -7.50
C ASN A 155 16.70 2.48 -6.81
N ILE A 156 16.62 1.21 -6.40
CA ILE A 156 17.78 0.50 -5.83
C ILE A 156 18.87 0.33 -6.90
N ALA A 157 18.51 -0.06 -8.13
CA ALA A 157 19.44 -0.20 -9.24
C ALA A 157 20.13 1.12 -9.62
N ASN A 158 19.40 2.25 -9.50
CA ASN A 158 19.91 3.59 -9.72
C ASN A 158 20.73 4.16 -8.54
N GLY A 159 20.99 3.36 -7.50
CA GLY A 159 21.86 3.74 -6.38
C GLY A 159 21.19 4.56 -5.28
N TYR A 160 19.85 4.60 -5.21
CA TYR A 160 19.15 5.20 -4.09
C TYR A 160 19.33 4.36 -2.82
N SER A 161 19.64 5.02 -1.71
CA SER A 161 19.74 4.38 -0.38
C SER A 161 18.35 3.98 0.13
N MET A 162 18.21 2.75 0.63
CA MET A 162 16.95 2.26 1.24
C MET A 162 16.65 2.91 2.59
N THR A 163 17.62 3.60 3.18
CA THR A 163 17.45 4.41 4.38
C THR A 163 17.65 5.88 4.02
N VAL A 164 16.92 6.76 4.72
CA VAL A 164 17.23 8.19 4.71
C VAL A 164 18.66 8.30 5.25
N GLN A 165 19.64 8.59 4.40
CA GLN A 165 20.99 8.89 4.85
C GLN A 165 20.84 10.03 5.88
N PRO A 166 21.36 9.90 7.12
CA PRO A 166 21.16 10.95 8.11
C PRO A 166 21.81 12.23 7.58
N VAL A 167 20.98 13.20 7.20
CA VAL A 167 21.40 14.53 6.72
C VAL A 167 21.80 15.43 7.90
N GLN A 168 21.83 14.89 9.12
CA GLN A 168 22.33 15.62 10.26
C GLN A 168 23.85 15.79 10.13
N ALA A 169 24.28 17.05 10.04
CA ALA A 169 25.69 17.44 10.07
C ALA A 169 26.44 16.81 11.25
N SER A 170 25.74 16.53 12.36
CA SER A 170 26.30 15.84 13.53
C SER A 170 26.82 14.44 13.20
N THR A 171 26.22 13.68 12.27
CA THR A 171 26.72 12.34 11.90
C THR A 171 28.01 12.43 11.09
N ARG A 172 28.14 13.43 10.21
CA ARG A 172 29.41 13.67 9.47
C ARG A 172 30.53 14.11 10.41
N THR A 173 30.23 14.99 11.37
CA THR A 173 31.21 15.43 12.36
C THR A 173 31.59 14.29 13.29
N ALA A 174 30.63 13.47 13.74
CA ALA A 174 30.90 12.29 14.55
C ALA A 174 31.75 11.25 13.80
N ALA A 175 31.45 10.98 12.51
CA ALA A 175 32.25 10.07 11.69
C ALA A 175 33.69 10.57 11.49
N ARG A 176 33.88 11.88 11.28
CA ARG A 176 35.22 12.49 11.24
C ARG A 176 35.94 12.36 12.57
N GLY A 177 35.27 12.65 13.69
CA GLY A 177 35.85 12.51 15.04
C GLY A 177 36.28 11.08 15.36
N ILE A 178 35.44 10.08 15.05
CA ILE A 178 35.78 8.66 15.24
C ILE A 178 36.98 8.26 14.37
N PHE A 179 37.03 8.73 13.13
CA PHE A 179 38.14 8.43 12.22
C PHE A 179 39.47 9.03 12.72
N GLU A 180 39.47 10.28 13.18
CA GLU A 180 40.66 10.93 13.75
C GLU A 180 41.14 10.24 15.03
N MET A 181 40.21 9.77 15.87
CA MET A 181 40.52 8.99 17.07
C MET A 181 41.20 7.65 16.76
N GLU A 182 40.67 6.89 15.80
CA GLU A 182 41.30 5.62 15.39
C GLU A 182 42.66 5.85 14.72
N LEU A 183 42.80 6.89 13.88
CA LEU A 183 44.11 7.24 13.31
C LEU A 183 45.14 7.54 14.40
N CYS A 184 44.77 8.30 15.43
CA CYS A 184 45.65 8.64 16.55
C CYS A 184 46.06 7.38 17.34
N LYS A 185 45.12 6.47 17.62
CA LYS A 185 45.37 5.17 18.26
C LYS A 185 46.44 4.36 17.53
N TYR A 186 46.26 4.15 16.23
CA TYR A 186 47.18 3.32 15.44
C TYR A 186 48.53 3.98 15.26
N ALA A 187 48.59 5.30 15.04
CA ALA A 187 49.85 6.02 14.88
C ALA A 187 50.69 5.99 16.16
N VAL A 188 50.08 6.25 17.32
CA VAL A 188 50.79 6.22 18.62
C VAL A 188 51.21 4.80 18.98
N ASN A 189 50.36 3.81 18.74
CA ASN A 189 50.70 2.40 18.97
C ASN A 189 51.85 1.92 18.07
N ALA A 190 51.90 2.37 16.81
CA ALA A 190 53.00 2.08 15.90
C ALA A 190 54.32 2.70 16.38
N GLY A 191 54.31 4.00 16.75
CA GLY A 191 55.49 4.68 17.27
C GLY A 191 55.99 4.11 18.60
N LEU A 192 55.07 3.70 19.48
CA LEU A 192 55.43 3.09 20.75
C LEU A 192 56.01 1.67 20.57
N ASN A 193 55.52 0.91 19.59
CA ASN A 193 56.09 -0.38 19.25
C ASN A 193 57.52 -0.25 18.69
N ASP A 194 57.76 0.75 17.83
CA ASP A 194 59.10 1.06 17.31
C ASP A 194 60.06 1.51 18.41
N PHE A 195 59.59 2.38 19.32
CA PHE A 195 60.39 2.84 20.45
C PHE A 195 60.71 1.69 21.43
N ASN A 196 59.75 0.82 21.73
CA ASN A 196 59.94 -0.32 22.64
C ASN A 196 60.95 -1.36 22.11
N GLN A 197 61.17 -1.40 20.80
CA GLN A 197 62.23 -2.23 20.20
C GLN A 197 63.63 -1.64 20.43
N THR A 198 63.74 -0.32 20.58
CA THR A 198 65.02 0.40 20.70
C THR A 198 65.38 0.70 22.16
N VAL A 199 64.39 1.01 23.01
CA VAL A 199 64.53 1.29 24.45
C VAL A 199 63.29 0.75 25.18
N LYS A 200 63.45 -0.03 26.25
CA LYS A 200 62.31 -0.55 27.03
C LYS A 200 61.45 0.61 27.57
N SER A 201 60.25 0.76 27.02
CA SER A 201 59.26 1.74 27.47
C SER A 201 58.29 1.12 28.47
N SER A 202 57.88 1.87 29.48
CA SER A 202 56.86 1.48 30.47
C SER A 202 55.45 1.95 30.08
N THR A 203 55.31 2.71 28.99
CA THR A 203 54.02 3.15 28.46
C THR A 203 53.32 1.96 27.79
N SER A 204 52.05 1.72 28.12
CA SER A 204 51.26 0.65 27.48
C SER A 204 50.75 1.10 26.10
N LEU A 205 50.10 0.21 25.34
CA LEU A 205 49.47 0.58 24.07
C LEU A 205 48.12 1.28 24.32
N MET A 206 47.79 2.29 23.51
CA MET A 206 46.49 2.94 23.49
C MET A 206 45.39 1.93 23.19
N THR A 207 44.39 1.89 24.05
CA THR A 207 43.23 1.01 23.93
C THR A 207 41.94 1.81 23.91
N GLU A 208 40.95 1.25 23.22
CA GLU A 208 39.62 1.82 23.20
C GLU A 208 38.87 1.43 24.49
N SER A 209 38.26 2.41 25.13
CA SER A 209 37.39 2.23 26.28
C SER A 209 36.05 2.88 25.99
N ALA A 210 35.05 2.04 25.79
CA ALA A 210 33.66 2.48 25.63
C ALA A 210 32.97 2.53 27.00
N LYS A 211 32.37 3.67 27.32
CA LYS A 211 31.54 3.81 28.52
C LYS A 211 30.13 4.22 28.11
N THR A 212 29.15 3.50 28.62
CA THR A 212 27.75 3.89 28.51
C THR A 212 27.31 4.46 29.86
N ALA A 213 27.01 5.75 29.89
CA ALA A 213 26.49 6.42 31.08
C ALA A 213 25.21 7.17 30.69
N SER A 214 24.11 6.90 31.41
CA SER A 214 22.81 7.57 31.25
C SER A 214 22.31 7.68 29.79
N GLY A 215 22.47 6.62 28.99
CA GLY A 215 22.01 6.58 27.59
C GLY A 215 22.93 7.25 26.56
N ASN A 216 24.01 7.90 27.00
CA ASN A 216 25.06 8.40 26.11
C ASN A 216 26.20 7.38 26.01
N TYR A 217 26.55 7.04 24.78
CA TYR A 217 27.68 6.19 24.45
C TYR A 217 28.90 7.08 24.17
N THR A 218 29.92 7.02 25.02
CA THR A 218 31.18 7.73 24.81
C THR A 218 32.30 6.72 24.58
N VAL A 219 33.10 6.97 23.55
CA VAL A 219 34.25 6.14 23.20
C VAL A 219 35.48 6.97 23.47
N THR A 220 36.34 6.50 24.36
CA THR A 220 37.59 7.18 24.68
C THR A 220 38.76 6.30 24.29
N VAL A 221 39.71 6.84 23.54
CA VAL A 221 40.96 6.13 23.25
C VAL A 221 42.03 6.69 24.16
N SER A 222 42.52 5.86 25.08
CA SER A 222 43.50 6.28 26.07
C SER A 222 44.47 5.16 26.41
N ASN A 223 45.65 5.57 26.86
CA ASN A 223 46.63 4.70 27.47
C ASN A 223 46.83 4.96 28.98
N GLY A 224 46.03 5.85 29.57
CA GLY A 224 46.24 6.35 30.93
C GLY A 224 47.31 7.44 31.04
N SER A 225 48.22 7.52 30.06
CA SER A 225 49.25 8.57 29.92
C SER A 225 48.86 9.68 28.93
N GLY A 226 48.01 9.39 27.96
CA GLY A 226 47.50 10.35 26.95
C GLY A 226 46.14 9.91 26.39
N ILE A 227 45.39 10.87 25.84
CA ILE A 227 44.03 10.69 25.32
C ILE A 227 43.98 11.14 23.86
N CYS A 228 43.49 10.28 22.96
CA CYS A 228 43.39 10.52 21.52
C CYS A 228 41.98 10.98 21.05
N GLY A 229 41.08 11.28 22.00
CA GLY A 229 39.73 11.80 21.76
C GLY A 229 38.66 11.08 22.60
N SER A 230 37.44 11.66 22.65
CA SER A 230 36.31 11.23 23.49
C SER A 230 34.94 11.48 22.84
#